data_AF-A0A7L2XUP2-F1
#
_entry.id   AF-A0A7L2XUP2-F1
#
_cell.length_a   1.000
_cell.length_b   1.000
_cell.length_c   1.000
_cell.angle_alpha   90.00
_cell.angle_beta   90.00
_cell.angle_gamma   90.00
#
_symmetry.space_group_name_H-M   'P 1'
#
loop_
_entity.id
_entity.type
_entity.pdbx_description
1 polymer ?
#
loop_
_entity_poly.entity_id
_entity_poly.type
_entity_poly.pdbx_seq_one_letter_code
_entity_poly.pdbx_strand_id
1 'polypeptide(L)'
;LQMLEQQVVGGEQAQNKELKEKHKRRKNYADARRLQLVAALQEANEDSSERALLNVYDSIQEEVRAKSKMLEKVQEKLRAAETEIKDLQLEFGLEKMDYLSTIRRQERDLMLCQQLLDQVQSLIRRDCNYSNLEKIRRESIWDEESGCWRIPEPVIQKTHLPAAVPAPPQPKPARTSPSNESGDVSHLQPEEDHYRQVLDRSDSETIASNYFRSRRASQIL
;
A
#
# COMPACT_ATOMS: atom_id res chain seq x y z
N LEU A 1 37.09 -18.82 -6.67
CA LEU A 1 37.45 -17.59 -7.43
C LEU A 1 36.32 -17.16 -8.34
N GLN A 2 35.89 -17.97 -9.31
CA GLN A 2 34.81 -17.65 -10.27
C GLN A 2 33.47 -17.23 -9.61
N MET A 3 33.10 -17.88 -8.51
CA MET A 3 31.88 -17.58 -7.75
C MET A 3 31.98 -16.27 -6.96
N LEU A 4 33.20 -15.89 -6.54
CA LEU A 4 33.48 -14.63 -5.85
C LEU A 4 33.51 -13.46 -6.85
N GLU A 5 34.04 -13.70 -8.06
CA GLU A 5 33.99 -12.76 -9.18
C GLU A 5 32.54 -12.42 -9.58
N GLN A 6 31.60 -13.38 -9.54
CA GLN A 6 30.19 -13.10 -9.83
C GLN A 6 29.46 -12.30 -8.73
N GLN A 7 29.89 -12.41 -7.47
CA GLN A 7 29.27 -11.73 -6.34
C GLN A 7 29.72 -10.27 -6.15
N VAL A 8 30.83 -9.86 -6.78
CA VAL A 8 31.24 -8.44 -6.78
C VAL A 8 30.52 -7.67 -7.90
N VAL A 9 30.14 -6.42 -7.60
CA VAL A 9 29.51 -5.50 -8.55
C VAL A 9 30.41 -5.37 -9.80
N GLY A 10 29.96 -5.93 -10.93
CA GLY A 10 30.70 -5.97 -12.20
C GLY A 10 31.04 -7.38 -12.72
N GLY A 11 30.97 -8.41 -11.89
CA GLY A 11 31.17 -9.82 -12.29
C GLY A 11 30.21 -10.32 -13.35
N GLU A 12 28.95 -9.89 -13.25
CA GLU A 12 27.87 -10.19 -14.18
C GLU A 12 28.16 -9.71 -15.62
N GLN A 13 28.99 -8.68 -15.77
CA GLN A 13 29.35 -8.09 -17.06
C GLN A 13 30.63 -8.68 -17.68
N ALA A 14 31.35 -9.58 -17.00
CA ALA A 14 32.62 -10.14 -17.48
C ALA A 14 32.51 -10.93 -18.81
N GLN A 15 31.33 -11.50 -19.09
CA GLN A 15 31.01 -12.20 -20.35
C GLN A 15 30.22 -11.34 -21.34
N ASN A 16 29.97 -10.06 -21.03
CA ASN A 16 29.20 -9.18 -21.91
C ASN A 16 29.99 -8.87 -23.19
N LYS A 17 29.60 -9.53 -24.29
CA LYS A 17 30.24 -9.40 -25.60
C LYS A 17 30.11 -7.98 -26.17
N GLU A 18 29.02 -7.27 -25.89
CA GLU A 18 28.82 -5.90 -26.37
C GLU A 18 29.78 -4.91 -25.70
N LEU A 19 30.03 -5.06 -24.40
CA LEU A 19 30.99 -4.22 -23.68
C LEU A 19 32.42 -4.44 -24.20
N LYS A 20 32.81 -5.70 -24.45
CA LYS A 20 34.11 -6.03 -25.05
C LYS A 20 34.25 -5.43 -26.45
N GLU A 21 33.24 -5.56 -27.31
CA GLU A 21 33.22 -4.97 -28.65
C GLU A 21 33.26 -3.43 -28.60
N LYS A 22 32.52 -2.79 -27.69
CA LYS A 22 32.56 -1.34 -27.48
C LYS A 22 33.95 -0.87 -27.05
N HIS A 23 34.62 -1.58 -26.16
CA HIS A 23 36.00 -1.28 -25.76
C HIS A 23 36.97 -1.43 -26.94
N LYS A 24 36.85 -2.51 -27.71
CA LYS A 24 37.68 -2.74 -28.90
C LYS A 24 37.50 -1.65 -29.95
N ARG A 25 36.26 -1.24 -30.23
CA ARG A 25 35.96 -0.11 -31.14
C ARG A 25 36.59 1.19 -30.67
N ARG A 26 36.48 1.50 -29.36
CA ARG A 26 37.10 2.70 -28.78
C ARG A 26 38.63 2.67 -28.92
N LYS A 27 39.25 1.52 -28.65
CA LYS A 27 40.70 1.33 -28.82
C LYS A 27 41.12 1.54 -30.27
N ASN A 28 40.47 0.87 -31.21
CA ASN A 28 40.78 0.97 -32.63
C ASN A 28 40.63 2.40 -33.16
N TYR A 29 39.59 3.12 -32.72
CA TYR A 29 39.38 4.52 -33.09
C TYR A 29 40.51 5.42 -32.55
N ALA A 30 40.92 5.22 -31.30
CA ALA A 30 42.04 5.96 -30.71
C ALA A 30 43.36 5.67 -31.45
N ASP A 31 43.63 4.40 -31.77
CA ASP A 31 44.82 3.98 -32.50
C ASP A 31 44.85 4.55 -33.92
N ALA A 32 43.72 4.54 -34.63
CA ALA A 32 43.58 5.14 -35.96
C ALA A 32 43.82 6.66 -35.93
N ARG A 33 43.22 7.35 -34.95
CA ARG A 33 43.42 8.80 -34.76
C ARG A 33 44.87 9.13 -34.42
N ARG A 34 45.53 8.30 -33.60
CA ARG A 34 46.96 8.43 -33.29
C ARG A 34 47.83 8.27 -34.53
N LEU A 35 47.56 7.26 -35.35
CA LEU A 35 48.26 7.04 -36.63
C LEU A 35 48.10 8.23 -37.58
N GLN A 36 46.89 8.76 -37.69
CA GLN A 36 46.59 9.91 -38.53
C GLN A 36 47.34 11.18 -38.08
N LEU A 37 47.44 11.41 -36.77
CA LEU A 37 48.23 12.51 -36.21
C LEU A 37 49.73 12.34 -36.48
N VAL A 38 50.26 11.12 -36.32
CA VAL A 38 51.69 10.84 -36.59
C VAL A 38 52.02 11.05 -38.06
N ALA A 39 51.14 10.60 -38.98
CA ALA A 39 51.33 10.81 -40.41
C ALA A 39 51.29 12.30 -40.78
N ALA A 40 50.34 13.06 -40.24
CA ALA A 40 50.24 14.51 -40.47
C ALA A 40 51.46 15.28 -39.95
N LEU A 41 52.10 14.82 -38.86
CA LEU A 41 53.34 15.40 -38.34
C LEU A 41 54.58 15.08 -39.19
N GLN A 42 54.57 13.96 -39.92
CA GLN A 42 55.70 13.54 -40.77
C GLN A 42 55.71 14.23 -42.14
N GLU A 43 54.55 14.60 -42.69
CA GLU A 43 54.44 15.23 -44.02
C GLU A 43 54.46 16.78 -44.01
N ALA A 44 54.51 17.41 -42.83
CA ALA A 44 54.35 18.86 -42.72
C ALA A 44 55.68 19.65 -42.82
N ASN A 45 55.76 20.59 -43.76
CA ASN A 45 56.68 21.74 -43.70
C ASN A 45 56.35 22.64 -42.48
N GLU A 46 57.25 23.53 -42.04
CA GLU A 46 57.07 24.37 -40.83
C GLU A 46 55.70 25.09 -40.79
N ASP A 47 55.26 25.72 -41.88
CA ASP A 47 53.94 26.39 -41.98
C ASP A 47 52.75 25.42 -41.98
N SER A 48 52.93 24.18 -42.47
CA SER A 48 51.91 23.13 -42.46
C SER A 48 51.76 22.51 -41.07
N SER A 49 52.83 22.51 -40.28
CA SER A 49 52.86 21.98 -38.91
C SER A 49 52.09 22.90 -37.96
N GLU A 50 52.27 24.23 -38.09
CA GLU A 50 51.53 25.22 -37.31
C GLU A 50 50.01 25.13 -37.56
N ARG A 51 49.61 24.99 -38.82
CA ARG A 51 48.20 24.85 -39.21
C ARG A 51 47.58 23.54 -38.72
N ALA A 52 48.34 22.45 -38.72
CA ALA A 52 47.92 21.16 -38.17
C ALA A 52 47.71 21.24 -36.64
N LEU A 53 48.60 21.92 -35.91
CA LEU A 53 48.46 22.14 -34.46
C LEU A 53 47.22 22.97 -34.11
N LEU A 54 46.92 24.01 -34.89
CA LEU A 54 45.71 24.83 -34.71
C LEU A 54 44.44 23.98 -34.83
N ASN A 55 44.36 23.13 -35.87
CA ASN A 55 43.22 22.24 -36.09
C ASN A 55 43.06 21.20 -34.96
N VAL A 56 44.17 20.68 -34.42
CA VAL A 56 44.14 19.76 -33.27
C VAL A 56 43.62 20.49 -32.03
N TYR A 57 44.08 21.72 -31.79
CA TYR A 57 43.62 22.54 -30.68
C TYR A 57 42.12 22.84 -30.79
N ASP A 58 41.64 23.25 -31.97
CA ASP A 58 40.23 23.52 -32.22
C ASP A 58 39.38 22.26 -32.02
N SER A 59 39.84 21.10 -32.50
CA SER A 59 39.16 19.82 -32.28
C SER A 59 39.08 19.44 -30.80
N ILE A 60 40.16 19.66 -30.04
CA ILE A 60 40.17 19.41 -28.59
C ILE A 60 39.22 20.37 -27.88
N GLN A 61 39.21 21.65 -28.25
CA GLN A 61 38.31 22.65 -27.68
C GLN A 61 36.84 22.30 -27.95
N GLU A 62 36.51 21.89 -29.17
CA GLU A 62 35.17 21.41 -29.52
C GLU A 62 34.78 20.17 -28.72
N GLU A 63 35.68 19.20 -28.57
CA GLU A 63 35.44 17.99 -27.78
C GLU A 63 35.21 18.31 -26.29
N VAL A 64 36.02 19.21 -25.72
CA VAL A 64 35.84 19.70 -24.34
C VAL A 64 34.48 20.39 -24.20
N ARG A 65 34.10 21.29 -25.11
CA ARG A 65 32.79 21.97 -25.09
C ARG A 65 31.64 20.96 -25.19
N ALA A 66 31.73 20.00 -26.09
CA ALA A 66 30.71 18.97 -26.28
C ALA A 66 30.55 18.09 -25.03
N LYS A 67 31.67 17.67 -24.42
CA LYS A 67 31.66 16.90 -23.16
C LYS A 67 31.11 17.70 -21.99
N SER A 68 31.51 18.96 -21.84
CA SER A 68 30.98 19.85 -20.79
C SER A 68 29.47 20.01 -20.92
N LYS A 69 28.96 20.22 -22.14
CA LYS A 69 27.51 20.31 -22.41
C LYS A 69 26.77 19.01 -22.08
N MET A 70 27.36 17.84 -22.36
CA MET A 70 26.74 16.57 -21.96
C MET A 70 26.80 16.33 -20.46
N LEU A 71 27.88 16.73 -19.80
CA LEU A 71 28.03 16.64 -18.35
C LEU A 71 26.98 17.50 -17.65
N GLU A 72 26.75 18.73 -18.11
CA GLU A 72 25.70 19.62 -17.60
C GLU A 72 24.32 18.98 -17.71
N LYS A 73 23.96 18.41 -18.87
CA LYS A 73 22.69 17.70 -19.05
C LYS A 73 22.53 16.50 -18.12
N VAL A 74 23.61 15.75 -17.87
CA VAL A 74 23.57 14.62 -16.95
C VAL A 74 23.43 15.10 -15.51
N GLN A 75 24.10 16.19 -15.13
CA GLN A 75 23.94 16.80 -13.81
C GLN A 75 22.52 17.32 -13.58
N GLU A 76 21.90 17.93 -14.59
CA GLU A 76 20.51 18.38 -14.51
C GLU A 76 19.55 17.19 -14.27
N LYS A 77 19.71 16.11 -15.04
CA LYS A 77 18.94 14.87 -14.84
C LYS A 77 19.19 14.24 -13.48
N LEU A 78 20.43 14.26 -13.00
CA LEU A 78 20.78 13.75 -11.69
C LEU A 78 20.07 14.54 -10.59
N ARG A 79 20.09 15.88 -10.66
CA ARG A 79 19.38 16.73 -9.70
C ARG A 79 17.87 16.49 -9.75
N ALA A 80 17.28 16.39 -10.94
CA ALA A 80 15.86 16.09 -11.10
C ALA A 80 15.47 14.73 -10.50
N ALA A 81 16.30 13.70 -10.71
CA ALA A 81 16.09 12.39 -10.10
C ALA A 81 16.28 12.42 -8.58
N GLU A 82 17.26 13.17 -8.07
CA GLU A 82 17.47 13.35 -6.63
C GLU A 82 16.30 14.06 -5.96
N THR A 83 15.70 15.06 -6.62
CA THR A 83 14.48 15.73 -6.12
C THR A 83 13.30 14.77 -6.14
N GLU A 84 13.10 14.04 -7.24
CA GLU A 84 12.01 13.05 -7.35
C GLU A 84 12.11 11.97 -6.28
N ILE A 85 13.32 11.46 -6.00
CA ILE A 85 13.54 10.48 -4.92
C ILE A 85 13.15 11.07 -3.56
N LYS A 86 13.52 12.33 -3.27
CA LYS A 86 13.16 12.98 -2.01
C LYS A 86 11.66 13.18 -1.89
N ASP A 87 11.01 13.61 -2.96
CA ASP A 87 9.57 13.83 -3.00
C ASP A 87 8.82 12.52 -2.75
N LEU A 88 9.20 11.43 -3.43
CA LEU A 88 8.63 10.10 -3.22
C LEU A 88 8.85 9.59 -1.79
N GLN A 89 10.03 9.85 -1.19
CA GLN A 89 10.29 9.46 0.20
C GLN A 89 9.42 10.24 1.20
N LEU A 90 9.16 11.52 0.93
CA LEU A 90 8.26 12.34 1.75
C LEU A 90 6.81 11.86 1.59
N GLU A 91 6.35 11.62 0.36
CA GLU A 91 5.02 11.07 0.08
C GLU A 91 4.82 9.73 0.81
N PHE A 92 5.77 8.81 0.67
CA PHE A 92 5.73 7.52 1.36
C PHE A 92 5.69 7.66 2.88
N GLY A 93 6.45 8.60 3.44
CA GLY A 93 6.47 8.90 4.87
C GLY A 93 5.12 9.42 5.38
N LEU A 94 4.48 10.31 4.62
CA LEU A 94 3.16 10.87 4.94
C LEU A 94 2.08 9.79 4.86
N GLU A 95 2.05 9.00 3.78
CA GLU A 95 1.09 7.90 3.66
C GLU A 95 1.23 6.89 4.80
N LYS A 96 2.46 6.53 5.16
CA LYS A 96 2.72 5.65 6.31
C LYS A 96 2.17 6.23 7.61
N MET A 97 2.33 7.53 7.84
CA MET A 97 1.78 8.21 9.01
C MET A 97 0.25 8.14 9.03
N ASP A 98 -0.39 8.35 7.87
CA ASP A 98 -1.84 8.27 7.73
C ASP A 98 -2.36 6.84 7.96
N TYR A 99 -1.68 5.83 7.41
CA TYR A 99 -1.99 4.42 7.68
C TYR A 99 -1.89 4.10 9.17
N LEU A 100 -0.80 4.50 9.83
CA LEU A 100 -0.64 4.30 11.27
C LEU A 100 -1.70 5.03 12.09
N SER A 101 -2.14 6.22 11.66
CA SER A 101 -3.22 6.95 12.31
C SER A 101 -4.55 6.19 12.21
N THR A 102 -4.82 5.58 11.05
CA THR A 102 -6.02 4.78 10.79
C THR A 102 -6.02 3.50 11.62
N ILE A 103 -4.89 2.78 11.66
CA ILE A 103 -4.74 1.58 12.50
C ILE A 103 -5.00 1.92 13.97
N ARG A 104 -4.36 2.97 14.51
CA ARG A 104 -4.58 3.39 15.91
C ARG A 104 -6.02 3.80 16.20
N ARG A 105 -6.74 4.33 15.22
CA ARG A 105 -8.17 4.66 15.35
C ARG A 105 -9.00 3.37 15.38
N GLN A 106 -8.78 2.49 14.41
CA GLN A 106 -9.46 1.20 14.33
C GLN A 106 -9.20 0.34 15.58
N GLU A 107 -7.98 0.34 16.12
CA GLU A 107 -7.65 -0.35 17.38
C GLU A 107 -8.48 0.19 18.55
N ARG A 108 -8.63 1.51 18.67
CA ARG A 108 -9.48 2.12 19.72
C ARG A 108 -10.95 1.76 19.53
N ASP A 109 -11.43 1.78 18.30
CA ASP A 109 -12.82 1.42 17.98
C ASP A 109 -13.08 -0.07 18.29
N LEU A 110 -12.15 -0.96 17.95
CA LEU A 110 -12.20 -2.38 18.30
C LEU A 110 -12.20 -2.59 19.82
N MET A 111 -11.35 -1.86 20.57
CA MET A 111 -11.33 -1.92 22.03
C MET A 111 -12.68 -1.49 22.63
N LEU A 112 -13.28 -0.41 22.11
CA LEU A 112 -14.59 0.05 22.55
C LEU A 112 -15.67 -1.01 22.27
N CYS A 113 -15.70 -1.56 21.05
CA CYS A 113 -16.62 -2.63 20.68
C CYS A 113 -16.48 -3.86 21.59
N GLN A 114 -15.25 -4.27 21.90
CA GLN A 114 -14.99 -5.39 22.82
C GLN A 114 -15.52 -5.08 24.22
N GLN A 115 -15.24 -3.88 24.76
CA GLN A 115 -15.72 -3.47 26.08
C GLN A 115 -17.25 -3.44 26.15
N LEU A 116 -17.92 -2.90 25.13
CA LEU A 116 -19.38 -2.88 25.04
C LEU A 116 -19.95 -4.30 24.98
N LEU A 117 -19.35 -5.19 24.18
CA LEU A 117 -19.76 -6.59 24.10
C LEU A 117 -19.61 -7.30 25.44
N ASP A 118 -18.54 -7.07 26.19
CA ASP A 118 -18.33 -7.67 27.51
C ASP A 118 -19.42 -7.22 28.50
N GLN A 119 -19.81 -5.94 28.46
CA GLN A 119 -20.91 -5.42 29.28
C GLN A 119 -22.25 -6.06 28.89
N VAL A 120 -22.56 -6.10 27.60
CA VAL A 120 -23.83 -6.63 27.08
C VAL A 120 -23.92 -8.15 27.30
N GLN A 121 -22.83 -8.90 27.18
CA GLN A 121 -22.80 -10.34 27.37
C GLN A 121 -23.34 -10.74 28.74
N SER A 122 -23.03 -9.97 29.78
CA SER A 122 -23.51 -10.22 31.15
C SER A 122 -25.04 -10.12 31.30
N LEU A 123 -25.70 -9.40 30.38
CA LEU A 123 -27.14 -9.19 30.35
C LEU A 123 -27.87 -10.30 29.57
N ILE A 124 -27.14 -11.13 28.82
CA ILE A 124 -27.72 -12.19 27.98
C ILE A 124 -28.19 -13.36 28.85
N ARG A 125 -29.37 -13.90 28.51
CA ARG A 125 -29.97 -15.04 29.20
C ARG A 125 -29.08 -16.29 29.07
N ARG A 126 -28.91 -17.03 30.17
CA ARG A 126 -27.96 -18.16 30.28
C ARG A 126 -28.29 -19.37 29.38
N ASP A 127 -29.53 -19.48 28.95
CA ASP A 127 -30.02 -20.53 28.05
C ASP A 127 -29.95 -20.12 26.57
N CYS A 128 -29.39 -18.95 26.25
CA CYS A 128 -29.07 -18.53 24.89
C CYS A 128 -27.64 -18.96 24.51
N ASN A 129 -27.42 -19.41 23.28
CA ASN A 129 -26.08 -19.73 22.76
C ASN A 129 -25.10 -18.53 22.85
N TYR A 130 -25.59 -17.30 22.69
CA TYR A 130 -24.78 -16.08 22.80
C TYR A 130 -24.30 -15.77 24.23
N SER A 131 -24.75 -16.51 25.26
CA SER A 131 -24.13 -16.40 26.59
C SER A 131 -22.65 -16.83 26.55
N ASN A 132 -22.25 -17.67 25.58
CA ASN A 132 -20.88 -18.12 25.40
C ASN A 132 -20.31 -17.61 24.05
N LEU A 133 -19.81 -16.38 24.05
CA LEU A 133 -19.22 -15.76 22.85
C LEU A 133 -17.98 -16.50 22.33
N GLU A 134 -17.21 -17.17 23.19
CA GLU A 134 -16.05 -17.98 22.77
C GLU A 134 -16.44 -19.21 21.95
N LYS A 135 -17.62 -19.78 22.21
CA LYS A 135 -18.18 -20.82 21.35
C LYS A 135 -18.59 -20.25 19.99
N ILE A 136 -19.32 -19.13 19.98
CA ILE A 136 -19.77 -18.45 18.76
C ILE A 136 -18.57 -18.06 17.88
N ARG A 137 -17.50 -17.50 18.47
CA ARG A 137 -16.27 -17.13 17.75
C ARG A 137 -15.63 -18.31 17.02
N ARG A 138 -15.54 -19.47 17.67
CA ARG A 138 -14.96 -20.69 17.06
C ARG A 138 -15.82 -21.28 15.94
N GLU A 139 -17.13 -21.08 16.01
CA GLU A 139 -18.08 -21.54 15.00
C GLU A 139 -18.26 -20.53 13.85
N SER A 140 -17.77 -19.29 14.03
CA SER A 140 -17.85 -18.23 13.03
C SER A 140 -16.76 -18.39 11.98
N ILE A 141 -17.12 -18.15 10.72
CA ILE A 141 -16.21 -18.35 9.57
C ILE A 141 -16.19 -17.06 8.77
N TRP A 142 -15.00 -16.61 8.37
CA TRP A 142 -14.85 -15.48 7.45
C TRP A 142 -15.34 -15.87 6.06
N ASP A 143 -16.25 -15.07 5.52
CA ASP A 143 -16.79 -15.25 4.18
C ASP A 143 -16.19 -14.21 3.25
N GLU A 144 -15.25 -14.65 2.40
CA GLU A 144 -14.51 -13.77 1.48
C GLU A 144 -15.43 -13.15 0.42
N GLU A 145 -16.52 -13.81 0.03
CA GLU A 145 -17.41 -13.31 -1.03
C GLU A 145 -18.25 -12.12 -0.54
N SER A 146 -18.70 -12.19 0.72
CA SER A 146 -19.48 -11.12 1.35
C SER A 146 -18.61 -10.12 2.13
N GLY A 147 -17.33 -10.44 2.37
CA GLY A 147 -16.42 -9.61 3.15
C GLY A 147 -16.85 -9.46 4.61
N CYS A 148 -17.52 -10.47 5.17
CA CYS A 148 -18.01 -10.42 6.55
C CYS A 148 -17.91 -11.78 7.26
N TRP A 149 -17.99 -11.75 8.59
CA TRP A 149 -18.03 -12.97 9.39
C TRP A 149 -19.44 -13.58 9.33
N ARG A 150 -19.52 -14.87 8.96
CA ARG A 150 -20.74 -15.67 9.09
C ARG A 150 -20.89 -16.14 10.52
N ILE A 151 -21.79 -15.52 11.27
CA ILE A 151 -22.02 -15.77 12.69
C ILE A 151 -23.28 -16.64 12.88
N PRO A 152 -23.27 -17.68 13.74
CA PRO A 152 -24.46 -18.48 14.05
C PRO A 152 -25.63 -17.66 14.60
N GLU A 153 -26.87 -18.01 14.22
CA GLU A 153 -28.06 -17.28 14.68
C GLU A 153 -28.33 -17.46 16.20
N PRO A 154 -29.00 -16.49 16.86
CA PRO A 154 -29.39 -16.61 18.26
C PRO A 154 -30.45 -17.70 18.48
N VAL A 155 -30.15 -18.67 19.34
CA VAL A 155 -31.05 -19.79 19.68
C VAL A 155 -31.15 -19.95 21.20
N ILE A 156 -32.38 -20.09 21.67
CA ILE A 156 -32.72 -20.39 23.06
C ILE A 156 -32.87 -21.89 23.23
N GLN A 157 -32.07 -22.49 24.12
CA GLN A 157 -32.18 -23.89 24.50
C GLN A 157 -33.19 -24.04 25.64
N LYS A 158 -34.35 -24.63 25.37
CA LYS A 158 -35.34 -24.96 26.41
C LYS A 158 -34.92 -26.24 27.11
N THR A 159 -34.27 -26.12 28.26
CA THR A 159 -33.96 -27.27 29.11
C THR A 159 -35.18 -27.64 29.93
N HIS A 160 -35.79 -28.79 29.62
CA HIS A 160 -36.81 -29.38 30.48
C HIS A 160 -36.13 -30.28 31.51
N LEU A 161 -36.51 -30.13 32.78
CA LEU A 161 -36.12 -31.10 33.80
C LEU A 161 -36.73 -32.47 33.43
N PRO A 162 -35.99 -33.58 33.54
CA PRO A 162 -36.57 -34.90 33.36
C PRO A 162 -37.71 -35.08 34.36
N ALA A 163 -38.85 -35.58 33.90
CA ALA A 163 -40.00 -35.82 34.74
C ALA A 163 -39.58 -36.69 35.94
N ALA A 164 -39.65 -36.14 37.14
CA ALA A 164 -39.41 -36.89 38.36
C ALA A 164 -40.39 -38.07 38.40
N VAL A 165 -39.88 -39.24 38.78
CA VAL A 165 -40.60 -40.50 39.00
C VAL A 165 -42.00 -40.21 39.59
N PRO A 166 -43.09 -40.81 39.06
CA PRO A 166 -44.44 -40.51 39.53
C PRO A 166 -44.56 -40.87 41.02
N ALA A 167 -44.72 -39.84 41.85
CA ALA A 167 -45.13 -40.01 43.24
C ALA A 167 -46.55 -40.58 43.30
N PRO A 168 -46.89 -41.41 44.30
CA PRO A 168 -48.23 -41.98 44.45
C PRO A 168 -49.30 -40.88 44.60
N PRO A 169 -50.55 -41.15 44.19
CA PRO A 169 -51.56 -40.12 43.95
C PRO A 169 -51.97 -39.42 45.24
N GLN A 170 -51.74 -38.11 45.31
CA GLN A 170 -52.36 -37.24 46.30
C GLN A 170 -53.58 -36.50 45.69
N PRO A 171 -54.65 -36.27 46.48
CA PRO A 171 -55.90 -35.73 45.98
C PRO A 171 -55.82 -34.23 45.67
N LYS A 172 -56.57 -33.83 44.63
CA LYS A 172 -56.71 -32.49 44.05
C LYS A 172 -57.20 -31.44 45.07
N PRO A 173 -56.80 -30.17 44.87
CA PRO A 173 -57.78 -29.09 44.65
C PRO A 173 -57.39 -28.27 43.40
N ALA A 174 -58.22 -28.21 42.35
CA ALA A 174 -59.33 -27.26 42.15
C ALA A 174 -58.88 -25.81 41.86
N ARG A 175 -58.99 -25.43 40.58
CA ARG A 175 -59.23 -24.07 40.01
C ARG A 175 -58.11 -23.02 40.22
N THR A 176 -57.73 -22.16 39.27
CA THR A 176 -58.42 -21.55 38.12
C THR A 176 -57.36 -20.87 37.23
N SER A 177 -57.50 -20.94 35.90
CA SER A 177 -56.89 -19.98 34.96
C SER A 177 -57.86 -18.82 34.69
N PRO A 178 -57.38 -17.69 34.17
CA PRO A 178 -57.49 -17.41 32.72
C PRO A 178 -56.16 -16.82 32.15
N SER A 179 -55.73 -17.07 30.90
CA SER A 179 -56.21 -16.54 29.59
C SER A 179 -56.43 -15.02 29.59
N ASN A 180 -56.12 -14.20 28.58
CA ASN A 180 -55.34 -14.23 27.33
C ASN A 180 -55.69 -12.85 26.71
N GLU A 181 -54.75 -12.00 26.29
CA GLU A 181 -55.10 -10.92 25.36
C GLU A 181 -53.92 -10.43 24.51
N SER A 182 -54.24 -10.35 23.22
CA SER A 182 -53.44 -9.91 22.08
C SER A 182 -53.94 -8.54 21.62
N GLY A 183 -53.08 -7.80 20.91
CA GLY A 183 -53.39 -6.58 20.14
C GLY A 183 -52.08 -5.81 19.97
N ASP A 184 -51.37 -5.80 18.85
CA ASP A 184 -51.67 -5.50 17.44
C ASP A 184 -51.82 -4.01 17.08
N VAL A 185 -51.05 -3.65 16.05
CA VAL A 185 -50.95 -2.45 15.19
C VAL A 185 -50.86 -1.03 15.80
N SER A 186 -49.75 -0.33 15.48
CA SER A 186 -49.74 0.80 14.51
C SER A 186 -48.80 1.97 14.89
N HIS A 187 -47.96 2.32 13.92
CA HIS A 187 -47.62 3.70 13.53
C HIS A 187 -46.64 4.48 14.42
N LEU A 188 -45.44 4.77 13.86
CA LEU A 188 -44.88 6.12 13.66
C LEU A 188 -43.43 6.01 13.11
N GLN A 189 -43.27 6.18 11.79
CA GLN A 189 -42.03 6.70 11.21
C GLN A 189 -42.06 8.23 11.33
N PRO A 190 -40.93 8.84 11.73
CA PRO A 190 -40.24 9.75 10.81
C PRO A 190 -38.71 9.71 11.03
N GLU A 191 -38.08 8.55 10.85
CA GLU A 191 -36.61 8.41 11.01
C GLU A 191 -35.85 8.56 9.69
N GLU A 192 -36.53 8.51 8.53
CA GLU A 192 -35.87 8.45 7.22
C GLU A 192 -35.19 9.78 6.79
N ASP A 193 -35.65 10.93 7.29
CA ASP A 193 -35.07 12.24 6.92
C ASP A 193 -33.74 12.53 7.62
N HIS A 194 -33.52 11.97 8.82
CA HIS A 194 -32.25 12.15 9.55
C HIS A 194 -31.10 11.42 8.84
N TYR A 195 -31.35 10.21 8.34
CA TYR A 195 -30.33 9.43 7.63
C TYR A 195 -29.89 10.09 6.33
N ARG A 196 -30.77 10.78 5.60
CA ARG A 196 -30.38 11.55 4.42
C ARG A 196 -29.49 12.74 4.76
N GLN A 197 -29.79 13.46 5.84
CA GLN A 197 -29.02 14.63 6.25
C GLN A 197 -27.62 14.26 6.78
N VAL A 198 -27.45 13.06 7.35
CA VAL A 198 -26.15 12.54 7.79
C VAL A 198 -25.28 12.14 6.60
N LEU A 199 -25.87 11.59 5.53
CA LEU A 199 -25.13 11.21 4.32
C LEU A 199 -24.64 12.42 3.52
N ASP A 200 -25.45 13.49 3.42
CA ASP A 200 -25.07 14.74 2.73
C ASP A 200 -23.91 15.49 3.39
N ARG A 201 -23.63 15.21 4.68
CA ARG A 201 -22.49 15.79 5.41
C ARG A 201 -21.16 15.08 5.16
N SER A 202 -21.18 13.87 4.60
CA SER A 202 -19.96 13.04 4.46
C SER A 202 -19.14 13.32 3.20
N ASP A 203 -19.71 13.99 2.19
CA ASP A 203 -18.98 14.29 0.95
C ASP A 203 -17.81 15.28 1.14
N SER A 204 -17.76 16.00 2.27
CA SER A 204 -16.61 16.86 2.63
C SER A 204 -15.45 16.14 3.32
N GLU A 205 -15.63 14.89 3.80
CA GLU A 205 -14.61 14.15 4.57
C GLU A 205 -14.26 12.76 4.00
N THR A 206 -14.81 12.39 2.84
CA THR A 206 -14.47 11.12 2.21
C THR A 206 -13.03 11.16 1.71
N ILE A 207 -12.15 10.34 2.29
CA ILE A 207 -10.75 10.12 1.88
C ILE A 207 -10.61 9.93 0.35
N ALA A 208 -11.63 9.37 -0.31
CA ALA A 208 -11.71 9.23 -1.76
C ALA A 208 -11.68 10.56 -2.55
N SER A 209 -12.20 11.66 -1.98
CA SER A 209 -12.17 12.98 -2.63
C SER A 209 -10.76 13.59 -2.65
N ASN A 210 -9.94 13.24 -1.66
CA ASN A 210 -8.53 13.66 -1.59
C ASN A 210 -7.57 12.68 -2.28
N TYR A 211 -7.97 11.42 -2.47
CA TYR A 211 -7.15 10.38 -3.09
C TYR A 211 -6.83 10.67 -4.56
N PHE A 212 -7.76 11.28 -5.32
CA PHE A 212 -7.57 11.63 -6.73
C PHE A 212 -7.12 13.08 -6.96
N ARG A 213 -6.90 13.88 -5.91
CA ARG A 213 -6.43 15.26 -6.08
C ARG A 213 -4.94 15.24 -6.44
N SER A 214 -4.61 15.52 -7.70
CA SER A 214 -3.22 15.69 -8.14
C SER A 214 -2.57 16.87 -7.41
N ARG A 215 -1.80 16.58 -6.35
CA ARG A 215 -1.03 17.59 -5.60
C ARG A 215 0.16 18.15 -6.37
N ARG A 216 0.52 17.53 -7.50
CA ARG A 216 1.59 18.00 -8.41
C ARG A 216 1.22 19.28 -9.15
N ALA A 217 -0.07 19.58 -9.33
CA ALA A 217 -0.50 20.77 -10.08
C ALA A 217 -0.27 22.09 -9.33
N SER A 218 -0.09 22.06 -8.00
CA SER A 218 0.03 23.29 -7.18
C SER A 218 1.48 23.77 -6.94
N GLN A 219 2.51 23.06 -7.42
CA GLN A 219 3.92 23.39 -7.15
C GLN A 219 4.77 23.63 -8.40
N ILE A 220 4.14 23.71 -9.59
CA ILE A 220 4.83 24.00 -10.86
C ILE A 220 4.49 25.44 -11.33
N LEU A 221 4.62 26.43 -10.44
CA LEU A 221 4.52 27.85 -10.78
C LEU A 221 5.72 28.61 -10.20
#